data_AF-A0A519LVS9-F1
#
_entry.id   AF-A0A519LVS9-F1
#
_cell.length_a   1.000
_cell.length_b   1.000
_cell.length_c   1.000
_cell.angle_alpha   90.00
_cell.angle_beta   90.00
_cell.angle_gamma   90.00
#
_symmetry.space_group_name_H-M   'P 1'
#
loop_
_entity.id
_entity.type
_entity.pdbx_description
1 polymer ?
#
loop_
_entity_poly.entity_id
_entity_poly.type
_entity_poly.pdbx_seq_one_letter_code
_entity_poly.pdbx_strand_id
1 'polypeptide(L)'
;MKTQLLSLLFLAILFTSCDEKKQTVKIEDKYSVELPSSFSKATGLNEDASLEYQDLLKQLYVIVIDEQKSEFSRILDESELTEIYAADLTGYSKLIIDGIDPSVSLDSLPDFVEGTVNGLKSRQVDMEG
;
A
#
# COMPACT_ATOMS: atom_id res chain seq x y z
N MET A 1 25.85 8.73 -45.06
CA MET A 1 24.65 7.88 -44.92
C MET A 1 24.64 7.05 -43.63
N LYS A 2 25.70 6.29 -43.29
CA LYS A 2 25.74 5.46 -42.06
C LYS A 2 25.62 6.26 -40.75
N THR A 3 26.27 7.43 -40.65
CA THR A 3 26.21 8.31 -39.47
C THR A 3 24.85 8.98 -39.28
N GLN A 4 24.14 9.31 -40.36
CA GLN A 4 22.77 9.84 -40.30
C GLN A 4 21.76 8.77 -39.89
N LEU A 5 21.96 7.51 -40.32
CA LEU A 5 21.14 6.38 -39.90
C LEU A 5 21.29 6.08 -38.40
N LEU A 6 22.52 6.15 -37.87
CA LEU A 6 22.80 6.00 -36.44
C LEU A 6 22.17 7.13 -35.61
N SER A 7 22.23 8.37 -36.10
CA SER A 7 21.64 9.53 -35.42
C SER A 7 20.11 9.47 -35.40
N LEU A 8 19.47 8.92 -36.44
CA LEU A 8 18.03 8.67 -36.45
C LEU A 8 17.61 7.58 -35.45
N LEU A 9 18.41 6.52 -35.32
CA LEU A 9 18.15 5.43 -34.37
C LEU A 9 18.26 5.91 -32.91
N PHE A 10 19.26 6.77 -32.62
CA PHE A 10 19.43 7.37 -31.30
C PHE A 10 18.30 8.34 -30.95
N LEU A 11 17.80 9.09 -31.94
CA LEU A 11 16.65 9.99 -31.77
C LEU A 11 15.33 9.22 -31.58
N ALA A 12 15.16 8.06 -32.21
CA ALA A 12 13.99 7.20 -32.03
C ALA A 12 13.90 6.59 -30.61
N ILE A 13 15.04 6.31 -29.98
CA ILE A 13 15.12 5.81 -28.59
C ILE A 13 14.74 6.90 -27.57
N LEU A 14 14.95 8.19 -27.89
CA LEU A 14 14.57 9.30 -27.02
C LEU A 14 13.05 9.55 -26.95
N PHE A 15 12.26 9.00 -27.88
CA PHE A 15 10.79 9.14 -27.89
C PHE A 15 10.04 8.00 -27.20
N THR A 16 10.74 6.95 -26.73
CA THR A 16 10.12 5.89 -25.93
C THR A 16 10.08 6.29 -24.45
N SER A 17 9.34 7.35 -24.12
CA SER A 17 8.91 7.55 -22.74
C SER A 17 7.75 6.59 -22.50
N CYS A 18 8.03 5.48 -21.81
CA CYS A 18 7.01 4.50 -21.45
C CYS A 18 6.29 5.00 -20.20
N ASP A 19 5.21 5.76 -20.37
CA ASP A 19 4.30 6.04 -19.25
C ASP A 19 3.61 4.73 -18.84
N GLU A 20 3.73 4.36 -17.56
CA GLU A 20 2.98 3.23 -17.05
C GLU A 20 1.50 3.58 -17.05
N LYS A 21 0.73 2.86 -17.88
CA LYS A 21 -0.72 2.95 -17.88
C LYS A 21 -1.23 2.64 -16.47
N LYS A 22 -2.32 3.32 -16.09
CA LYS A 22 -2.96 3.15 -14.79
C LYS A 22 -4.36 2.57 -14.95
N GLN A 23 -4.82 1.89 -13.92
CA GLN A 23 -6.19 1.38 -13.77
C GLN A 23 -6.77 1.87 -12.45
N THR A 24 -8.05 2.18 -12.43
CA THR A 24 -8.77 2.54 -11.20
C THR A 24 -9.62 1.35 -10.76
N VAL A 25 -9.33 0.82 -9.58
CA VAL A 25 -10.13 -0.22 -8.94
C VAL A 25 -11.06 0.45 -7.94
N LYS A 26 -12.36 0.15 -8.02
CA LYS A 26 -13.39 0.70 -7.12
C LYS A 26 -13.88 -0.39 -6.17
N ILE A 27 -13.96 -0.07 -4.89
CA ILE A 27 -14.52 -0.93 -3.84
C ILE A 27 -15.84 -0.33 -3.39
N GLU A 28 -16.91 -0.84 -4.00
CA GLU A 28 -18.30 -0.41 -3.79
C GLU A 28 -18.41 1.12 -3.71
N ASP A 29 -19.11 1.63 -2.70
CA ASP A 29 -19.26 3.06 -2.41
C ASP A 29 -18.29 3.55 -1.32
N LYS A 30 -17.23 2.78 -1.03
CA LYS A 30 -16.28 3.09 0.06
C LYS A 30 -15.08 3.89 -0.42
N TYR A 31 -14.34 3.36 -1.39
CA TYR A 31 -13.09 3.96 -1.87
C TYR A 31 -12.70 3.47 -3.26
N SER A 32 -11.68 4.12 -3.84
CA SER A 32 -11.03 3.66 -5.06
C SER A 32 -9.52 3.79 -4.97
N VAL A 33 -8.80 2.87 -5.60
CA VAL A 33 -7.34 2.86 -5.65
C VAL A 33 -6.89 2.94 -7.12
N GLU A 34 -5.96 3.84 -7.39
CA GLU A 34 -5.28 3.91 -8.68
C GLU A 34 -4.01 3.05 -8.63
N LEU A 35 -3.91 2.07 -9.52
CA LEU A 35 -2.80 1.12 -9.60
C LEU A 35 -2.19 1.13 -11.01
N PRO A 36 -0.91 0.75 -11.18
CA PRO A 36 -0.38 0.47 -12.51
C PRO A 36 -1.19 -0.65 -13.18
N SER A 37 -1.37 -0.56 -14.50
CA SER A 37 -2.08 -1.55 -15.30
C SER A 37 -1.39 -2.92 -15.33
N SER A 38 -0.14 -3.03 -14.88
CA SER A 38 0.57 -4.30 -14.75
C SER A 38 0.08 -5.15 -13.58
N PHE A 39 -0.60 -4.54 -12.61
CA PHE A 39 -1.19 -5.28 -11.49
C PHE A 39 -2.41 -6.08 -11.95
N SER A 40 -2.50 -7.30 -11.45
CA SER A 40 -3.65 -8.19 -11.61
C SER A 40 -4.24 -8.54 -10.25
N LYS A 41 -5.55 -8.83 -10.23
CA LYS A 41 -6.22 -9.27 -9.00
C LYS A 41 -5.56 -10.55 -8.47
N ALA A 42 -5.28 -10.56 -7.18
CA ALA A 42 -4.78 -11.71 -6.43
C ALA A 42 -5.88 -12.28 -5.53
N THR A 43 -5.58 -13.42 -4.90
CA THR A 43 -6.41 -14.03 -3.86
C THR A 43 -5.50 -14.72 -2.85
N GLY A 44 -5.81 -14.62 -1.57
CA GLY A 44 -5.12 -15.38 -0.52
C GLY A 44 -3.76 -14.82 -0.11
N LEU A 45 -3.51 -13.54 -0.37
CA LEU A 45 -2.44 -12.76 0.25
C LEU A 45 -2.79 -12.43 1.70
N ASN A 46 -4.05 -12.09 1.98
CA ASN A 46 -4.56 -11.86 3.33
C ASN A 46 -6.07 -12.12 3.39
N GLU A 47 -6.54 -12.80 4.45
CA GLU A 47 -7.94 -13.25 4.57
C GLU A 47 -8.94 -12.12 4.84
N ASP A 48 -8.48 -11.02 5.45
CA ASP A 48 -9.28 -9.84 5.77
C ASP A 48 -9.19 -8.75 4.69
N ALA A 49 -8.51 -9.04 3.59
CA ALA A 49 -8.30 -8.07 2.53
C ALA A 49 -9.58 -7.81 1.72
N SER A 50 -9.95 -6.54 1.66
CA SER A 50 -10.99 -6.02 0.77
C SER A 50 -10.51 -5.85 -0.67
N LEU A 51 -9.20 -5.67 -0.86
CA LEU A 51 -8.53 -5.60 -2.16
C LEU A 51 -7.17 -6.29 -2.08
N GLU A 52 -6.92 -7.16 -3.04
CA GLU A 52 -5.65 -7.88 -3.21
C GLU A 52 -5.21 -7.81 -4.67
N TYR A 53 -4.09 -7.16 -4.94
CA TYR A 53 -3.51 -7.04 -6.28
C TYR A 53 -2.01 -7.28 -6.25
N GLN A 54 -1.50 -7.83 -7.35
CA GLN A 54 -0.07 -8.13 -7.48
C GLN A 54 0.44 -7.92 -8.90
N ASP A 55 1.70 -7.54 -9.00
CA ASP A 55 2.51 -7.62 -10.20
C ASP A 55 3.61 -8.66 -9.94
N LEU A 56 3.39 -9.89 -10.40
CA LEU A 56 4.32 -11.01 -10.17
C LEU A 56 5.65 -10.83 -10.89
N LEU A 57 5.70 -10.07 -12.01
CA LEU A 57 6.94 -9.84 -12.73
C LEU A 57 7.85 -8.89 -11.95
N LYS A 58 7.27 -7.88 -11.32
CA LYS A 58 7.98 -6.92 -10.46
C LYS A 58 8.07 -7.36 -8.99
N GLN A 59 7.39 -8.45 -8.63
CA GLN A 59 7.24 -8.93 -7.25
C GLN A 59 6.66 -7.85 -6.31
N LEU A 60 5.69 -7.09 -6.80
CA LEU A 60 5.00 -6.05 -6.03
C LEU A 60 3.61 -6.50 -5.66
N TYR A 61 3.18 -6.15 -4.45
CA TYR A 61 1.90 -6.54 -3.88
C TYR A 61 1.23 -5.31 -3.25
N VAL A 62 -0.09 -5.22 -3.41
CA VAL A 62 -0.92 -4.21 -2.77
C VAL A 62 -2.10 -4.91 -2.11
N ILE A 63 -2.23 -4.69 -0.81
CA ILE A 63 -3.33 -5.20 0.01
C ILE A 63 -4.03 -3.99 0.64
N VAL A 64 -5.35 -3.98 0.63
CA VAL A 64 -6.15 -3.02 1.40
C VAL A 64 -7.08 -3.79 2.31
N ILE A 65 -6.98 -3.51 3.61
CA ILE A 65 -7.88 -4.01 4.65
C ILE A 65 -8.79 -2.83 5.03
N ASP A 66 -10.10 -3.06 5.05
CA ASP A 66 -11.08 -2.05 5.45
C ASP A 66 -11.89 -2.54 6.65
N GLU A 67 -11.85 -1.76 7.73
CA GLU A 67 -12.43 -2.13 9.02
C GLU A 67 -13.28 -0.99 9.58
N GLN A 68 -14.32 -1.34 10.33
CA GLN A 68 -15.16 -0.35 11.00
C GLN A 68 -14.47 0.19 12.26
N LYS A 69 -14.41 1.52 12.41
CA LYS A 69 -13.82 2.16 13.59
C LYS A 69 -14.46 1.73 14.92
N SER A 70 -15.77 1.47 14.90
CA SER A 70 -16.51 0.98 16.07
C SER A 70 -16.10 -0.43 16.47
N GLU A 71 -15.70 -1.26 15.51
CA GLU A 71 -15.22 -2.61 15.78
C GLU A 71 -13.86 -2.59 16.46
N PHE A 72 -12.93 -1.76 16.00
CA PHE A 72 -11.66 -1.54 16.68
C PHE A 72 -11.87 -1.10 18.14
N SER A 73 -12.72 -0.10 18.37
CA SER A 73 -13.01 0.40 19.73
C SER A 73 -13.58 -0.71 20.62
N ARG A 74 -14.53 -1.49 20.09
CA ARG A 74 -15.12 -2.63 20.80
C ARG A 74 -14.08 -3.69 21.15
N ILE A 75 -13.19 -4.04 20.23
CA ILE A 75 -12.14 -5.04 20.45
C ILE A 75 -11.17 -4.58 21.53
N LEU A 76 -10.80 -3.29 21.56
CA LEU A 76 -9.96 -2.74 22.62
C LEU A 76 -10.63 -2.88 24.00
N ASP A 77 -11.92 -2.56 24.10
CA ASP A 77 -12.68 -2.68 25.35
C ASP A 77 -12.81 -4.15 25.80
N GLU A 78 -13.22 -5.04 24.90
CA GLU A 78 -13.43 -6.46 25.19
C GLU A 78 -12.13 -7.20 25.53
N SER A 79 -11.00 -6.73 25.01
CA SER A 79 -9.68 -7.36 25.23
C SER A 79 -8.87 -6.68 26.35
N GLU A 80 -9.45 -5.71 27.05
CA GLU A 80 -8.77 -4.92 28.11
C GLU A 80 -7.48 -4.23 27.62
N LEU A 81 -7.47 -3.79 26.36
CA LEU A 81 -6.30 -3.20 25.69
C LEU A 81 -6.31 -1.66 25.68
N THR A 82 -7.33 -1.03 26.24
CA THR A 82 -7.53 0.43 26.23
C THR A 82 -6.43 1.22 26.96
N GLU A 83 -5.74 0.61 27.91
CA GLU A 83 -4.58 1.21 28.60
C GLU A 83 -3.30 1.18 27.74
N ILE A 84 -3.25 0.34 26.70
CA ILE A 84 -2.07 0.16 25.82
C ILE A 84 -2.27 0.91 24.50
N TYR A 85 -3.46 0.83 23.92
CA TYR A 85 -3.80 1.45 22.64
C TYR A 85 -4.98 2.40 22.81
N ALA A 86 -4.80 3.63 22.35
CA ALA A 86 -5.90 4.59 22.25
C ALA A 86 -6.92 4.15 21.18
N ALA A 87 -8.22 4.38 21.42
CA ALA A 87 -9.29 4.12 20.45
C ALA A 87 -9.33 5.20 19.34
N ASP A 88 -8.18 5.45 18.70
CA ASP A 88 -8.00 6.41 17.62
C ASP A 88 -7.01 5.88 16.56
N LEU A 89 -6.69 6.72 15.56
CA LEU A 89 -5.76 6.35 14.48
C LEU A 89 -4.33 6.08 14.99
N THR A 90 -3.91 6.72 16.08
CA THR A 90 -2.60 6.52 16.69
C THR A 90 -2.52 5.11 17.28
N GLY A 91 -3.48 4.75 18.14
CA GLY A 91 -3.51 3.43 18.76
C GLY A 91 -3.73 2.30 17.76
N TYR A 92 -4.59 2.50 16.76
CA TYR A 92 -4.78 1.54 15.68
C TYR A 92 -3.48 1.28 14.92
N SER A 93 -2.79 2.34 14.47
CA SER A 93 -1.53 2.20 13.73
C SER A 93 -0.44 1.50 14.55
N LYS A 94 -0.39 1.78 15.86
CA LYS A 94 0.53 1.13 16.77
C LYS A 94 0.22 -0.36 16.92
N LEU A 95 -1.05 -0.73 17.12
CA LEU A 95 -1.47 -2.13 17.24
C LEU A 95 -1.04 -2.95 16.02
N ILE A 96 -1.24 -2.40 14.81
CA ILE A 96 -0.87 -3.10 13.56
C ILE A 96 0.63 -3.38 13.50
N ILE A 97 1.48 -2.41 13.84
CA ILE A 97 2.94 -2.58 13.82
C ILE A 97 3.42 -3.51 14.94
N ASP A 98 2.86 -3.39 16.14
CA ASP A 98 3.18 -4.28 17.26
C ASP A 98 2.76 -5.74 16.97
N GLY A 99 1.81 -5.95 16.05
CA GLY A 99 1.34 -7.26 15.59
C GLY A 99 2.16 -7.91 14.47
N ILE A 100 3.17 -7.24 13.92
CA ILE A 100 4.05 -7.83 12.90
C ILE A 100 4.82 -9.00 13.51
N ASP A 101 4.86 -10.13 12.79
CA ASP A 101 5.53 -11.35 13.25
C ASP A 101 7.01 -11.07 13.57
N PRO A 102 7.49 -11.38 14.79
CA PRO A 102 8.87 -11.09 15.20
C PRO A 102 9.93 -11.92 14.44
N SER A 103 9.53 -12.91 13.64
CA SER A 103 10.43 -13.62 12.72
C SER A 103 10.76 -12.82 11.46
N VAL A 104 9.99 -11.76 11.16
CA VAL A 104 10.34 -10.81 10.10
C VAL A 104 11.59 -10.04 10.56
N SER A 105 12.69 -10.21 9.81
CA SER A 105 13.90 -9.42 10.04
C SER A 105 13.65 -8.01 9.51
N LEU A 106 13.72 -7.02 10.38
CA LEU A 106 13.56 -5.60 10.02
C LEU A 106 14.88 -4.89 10.27
N ASP A 107 15.44 -4.31 9.22
CA ASP A 107 16.61 -3.44 9.28
C ASP A 107 16.22 -2.04 9.77
N SER A 108 15.00 -1.59 9.44
CA SER A 108 14.48 -0.29 9.85
C SER A 108 12.96 -0.30 10.09
N LEU A 109 12.56 0.32 11.19
CA LEU A 109 11.18 0.66 11.52
C LEU A 109 11.15 2.13 12.02
N PRO A 110 11.10 3.11 11.11
CA PRO A 110 11.05 4.52 11.48
C PRO A 110 9.71 4.89 12.12
N ASP A 111 9.66 6.06 12.75
CA ASP A 111 8.42 6.63 13.28
C ASP A 111 7.40 6.91 12.17
N PHE A 112 6.12 6.89 12.56
CA PHE A 112 5.03 7.25 11.65
C PHE A 112 5.17 8.69 11.14
N VAL A 113 4.95 8.85 9.84
CA VAL A 113 4.75 10.13 9.18
C VAL A 113 3.26 10.45 9.14
N GLU A 114 2.88 11.55 9.79
CA GLU A 114 1.52 12.09 9.73
C GLU A 114 1.24 12.74 8.37
N GLY A 115 0.02 12.59 7.88
CA GLY A 115 -0.38 13.20 6.61
C GLY A 115 -1.88 13.22 6.37
N THR A 116 -2.23 13.39 5.10
CA THR A 116 -3.61 13.24 4.65
C THR A 116 -3.71 12.51 3.33
N VAL A 117 -4.73 11.66 3.20
CA VAL A 117 -5.14 11.06 1.92
C VAL A 117 -6.55 11.53 1.64
N ASN A 118 -6.78 12.17 0.48
CA ASN A 118 -8.08 12.75 0.11
C ASN A 118 -8.70 13.67 1.19
N GLY A 119 -7.85 14.40 1.93
CA GLY A 119 -8.28 15.29 3.02
C GLY A 119 -8.59 14.60 4.35
N LEU A 120 -8.49 13.27 4.43
CA LEU A 120 -8.62 12.49 5.67
C LEU A 120 -7.26 12.31 6.32
N LYS A 121 -7.18 12.34 7.66
CA LYS A 121 -5.94 12.08 8.41
C LYS A 121 -5.41 10.68 8.08
N SER A 122 -4.10 10.58 7.87
CA SER A 122 -3.39 9.33 7.61
C SER A 122 -2.09 9.26 8.40
N ARG A 123 -1.63 8.04 8.66
CA ARG A 123 -0.31 7.73 9.21
C ARG A 123 0.37 6.73 8.28
N GLN A 124 1.61 6.98 7.92
CA GLN A 124 2.42 6.12 7.04
C GLN A 124 3.70 5.71 7.74
N VAL A 125 4.13 4.47 7.51
CA VAL A 125 5.44 3.97 7.91
C VAL A 125 5.98 3.11 6.78
N ASP A 126 7.25 3.31 6.45
CA ASP A 126 7.97 2.53 5.45
C ASP A 126 8.97 1.65 6.19
N MET A 127 8.93 0.34 5.94
CA MET A 127 9.76 -0.66 6.63
C MET A 127 10.70 -1.33 5.63
N GLU A 128 11.92 -1.64 6.07
CA GLU A 128 12.93 -2.35 5.28
C GLU A 128 13.45 -3.56 6.08
N GLY A 129 13.75 -4.65 5.38
CA GLY A 129 14.21 -5.92 5.97
C GLY A 129 14.94 -6.80 4.96
#